data_AF-A0A976Q1F6-F1
#
_entry.id   AF-A0A976Q1F6-F1
#
_cell.length_a   1.000
_cell.length_b   1.000
_cell.length_c   1.000
_cell.angle_alpha   90.00
_cell.angle_beta   90.00
_cell.angle_gamma   90.00
#
_symmetry.space_group_name_H-M   'P 1'
#
loop_
_entity.id
_entity.type
_entity.pdbx_description
1 polymer ?
#
loop_
_entity_poly.entity_id
_entity_poly.type
_entity_poly.pdbx_seq_one_letter_code
_entity_poly.pdbx_strand_id
1 'polypeptide(L)'
;EFYDTDDLTAIVQRSGRILELEIEQAGAHEIAKRSRGTPRIANRLLRRVRDYAQVKANGQITDDIADAALNMLNVDANGFDLMDRKLLEAVVQKFDGGPVGVESLAAAIGEERGTIEDVLEPYLIQQGYLMRTPRGRMATSNAWLYLGLKAPNRLESVQPELQGLDEGG
;
A
#
# COMPACT_ATOMS: atom_id res chain seq x y z
N GLU A 1 -2.87 1.48 17.03
CA GLU A 1 -1.61 1.07 17.65
C GLU A 1 -0.81 0.27 16.66
N PHE A 2 0.51 0.46 16.65
CA PHE A 2 1.42 -0.42 15.89
C PHE A 2 1.69 -1.66 16.74
N TYR A 3 1.69 -2.81 16.08
CA TYR A 3 2.05 -4.08 16.71
C TYR A 3 3.57 -4.22 16.68
N ASP A 4 4.14 -4.81 17.73
CA ASP A 4 5.54 -5.23 17.67
C ASP A 4 5.72 -6.45 16.74
N THR A 5 6.97 -6.81 16.48
CA THR A 5 7.28 -7.89 15.57
C THR A 5 6.81 -9.25 16.10
N ASP A 6 6.77 -9.46 17.41
CA ASP A 6 6.38 -10.74 18.01
C ASP A 6 4.87 -10.95 17.91
N ASP A 7 4.09 -9.91 18.19
CA ASP A 7 2.65 -9.88 17.96
C ASP A 7 2.30 -10.16 16.50
N LEU A 8 3.02 -9.49 15.58
CA LEU A 8 2.84 -9.71 14.15
C LEU A 8 3.23 -11.12 13.73
N THR A 9 4.27 -11.69 14.34
CA THR A 9 4.68 -13.08 14.09
C THR A 9 3.55 -14.04 14.47
N ALA A 10 2.94 -13.84 15.64
CA ALA A 10 1.80 -14.64 16.08
C ALA A 10 0.59 -14.51 15.14
N ILE A 11 0.32 -13.30 14.63
CA ILE A 11 -0.72 -13.04 13.65
C ILE A 11 -0.43 -13.79 12.34
N VAL A 12 0.81 -13.71 11.82
CA VAL A 12 1.23 -14.40 10.59
C VAL A 12 1.06 -15.91 10.74
N GLN A 13 1.48 -16.50 11.86
CA GLN A 13 1.32 -17.94 12.10
C GLN A 13 -0.15 -18.35 12.19
N ARG A 14 -1.00 -17.54 12.83
CA ARG A 14 -2.43 -17.81 12.92
C ARG A 14 -3.07 -17.75 11.52
N SER A 15 -2.73 -16.75 10.73
CA SER A 15 -3.22 -16.61 9.35
C SER A 15 -2.71 -17.74 8.46
N GLY A 16 -1.46 -18.17 8.63
CA GLY A 16 -0.89 -19.31 7.91
C GLY A 16 -1.68 -20.59 8.16
N ARG A 17 -2.04 -20.86 9.41
CA ARG A 17 -2.91 -21.99 9.78
C ARG A 17 -4.30 -21.93 9.13
N ILE A 18 -4.92 -20.75 9.07
CA ILE A 18 -6.23 -20.57 8.41
C ILE A 18 -6.14 -20.84 6.90
N LEU A 19 -4.99 -20.54 6.30
CA LEU A 19 -4.72 -20.76 4.88
C LEU A 19 -4.12 -22.15 4.59
N GLU A 20 -4.09 -23.05 5.58
CA GLU A 20 -3.54 -24.41 5.48
C GLU A 20 -2.08 -24.44 5.00
N LEU A 21 -1.27 -23.48 5.49
CA LEU A 21 0.15 -23.35 5.13
C LEU A 21 1.05 -23.96 6.20
N GLU A 22 2.10 -24.65 5.76
CA GLU A 22 3.20 -25.05 6.61
C GLU A 22 4.20 -23.89 6.73
N ILE A 23 4.16 -23.19 7.86
CA ILE A 23 5.03 -22.04 8.14
C ILE A 23 5.87 -22.27 9.40
N GLU A 24 7.18 -22.12 9.26
CA GLU A 24 8.10 -22.16 10.39
C GLU A 24 8.07 -20.84 11.17
N GLN A 25 8.43 -20.89 12.46
CA GLN A 25 8.52 -19.71 13.32
C GLN A 25 9.41 -18.62 12.69
N ALA A 26 10.57 -19.01 12.14
CA ALA A 26 11.52 -18.08 11.54
C ALA A 26 10.95 -17.40 10.29
N GLY A 27 10.31 -18.17 9.39
CA GLY A 27 9.65 -17.60 8.20
C GLY A 27 8.50 -16.64 8.55
N ALA A 28 7.71 -16.94 9.57
CA ALA A 28 6.67 -16.03 10.07
C ALA A 28 7.27 -14.73 10.65
N HIS A 29 8.39 -14.84 11.36
CA HIS A 29 9.07 -13.69 11.96
C HIS A 29 9.67 -12.77 10.88
N GLU A 30 10.26 -13.32 9.83
CA GLU A 30 10.82 -12.53 8.73
C GLU A 30 9.72 -11.76 7.98
N ILE A 31 8.55 -12.38 7.77
CA ILE A 31 7.37 -11.67 7.24
C ILE A 31 6.97 -10.53 8.17
N ALA A 32 6.82 -10.81 9.47
CA ALA A 32 6.41 -9.82 10.48
C ALA A 32 7.34 -8.61 10.53
N LYS A 33 8.66 -8.84 10.48
CA LYS A 33 9.69 -7.80 10.47
C LYS A 33 9.53 -6.82 9.30
N ARG A 34 9.10 -7.29 8.14
CA ARG A 34 8.86 -6.45 6.94
C ARG A 34 7.45 -5.87 6.84
N SER A 35 6.62 -6.11 7.84
CA SER A 35 5.19 -5.73 7.84
C SER A 35 4.91 -4.33 8.40
N ARG A 36 5.94 -3.56 8.76
CA ARG A 36 5.84 -2.16 9.22
C ARG A 36 4.83 -1.98 10.38
N GLY A 37 4.86 -2.88 11.36
CA GLY A 37 4.00 -2.81 12.54
C GLY A 37 2.50 -2.98 12.26
N THR A 38 2.12 -3.45 11.06
CA THR A 38 0.72 -3.46 10.60
C THR A 38 0.26 -4.89 10.26
N PRO A 39 -0.72 -5.46 11.00
CA PRO A 39 -1.24 -6.81 10.76
C PRO A 39 -1.73 -7.07 9.34
N ARG A 40 -2.32 -6.05 8.71
CA ARG A 40 -2.82 -6.16 7.33
C ARG A 40 -1.70 -6.34 6.32
N ILE A 41 -0.57 -5.62 6.49
CA ILE A 41 0.61 -5.78 5.64
C ILE A 41 1.20 -7.18 5.84
N ALA A 42 1.28 -7.65 7.08
CA ALA A 42 1.75 -9.00 7.39
C ALA A 42 0.95 -10.10 6.67
N ASN A 43 -0.38 -10.00 6.69
CA ASN A 43 -1.25 -10.95 5.98
C ASN A 43 -1.13 -10.85 4.45
N ARG A 44 -0.83 -9.66 3.91
CA ARG A 44 -0.58 -9.49 2.47
C ARG A 44 0.76 -10.10 2.06
N LEU A 45 1.82 -9.83 2.82
CA LEU A 45 3.13 -10.42 2.59
C LEU A 45 3.05 -11.94 2.70
N LEU A 46 2.36 -12.48 3.70
CA LEU A 46 2.11 -13.92 3.83
C LEU A 46 1.47 -14.53 2.56
N ARG A 47 0.45 -13.88 1.99
CA ARG A 47 -0.18 -14.37 0.74
C ARG A 47 0.82 -14.40 -0.42
N ARG A 48 1.66 -13.36 -0.57
CA ARG A 48 2.68 -13.32 -1.63
C ARG A 48 3.80 -14.33 -1.42
N VAL A 49 4.26 -14.50 -0.18
CA VAL A 49 5.26 -15.50 0.20
C VAL A 49 4.72 -16.92 -0.03
N ARG A 50 3.44 -17.17 0.28
CA ARG A 50 2.76 -18.42 -0.06
C ARG A 50 2.80 -18.69 -1.56
N ASP A 51 2.36 -17.72 -2.39
CA ASP A 51 2.29 -17.92 -3.83
C ASP A 51 3.68 -18.26 -4.41
N TYR A 52 4.74 -17.65 -3.86
CA TYR A 52 6.13 -18.01 -4.16
C TYR A 52 6.49 -19.42 -3.69
N ALA A 53 6.20 -19.76 -2.42
CA ALA A 53 6.50 -21.04 -1.82
C ALA A 53 5.79 -22.21 -2.51
N GLN A 54 4.56 -22.01 -2.99
CA GLN A 54 3.82 -23.02 -3.77
C GLN A 54 4.52 -23.38 -5.08
N VAL A 55 5.17 -22.40 -5.73
CA VAL A 55 5.88 -22.61 -7.00
C VAL A 55 7.31 -23.11 -6.79
N LYS A 56 7.97 -22.68 -5.71
CA LYS A 56 9.43 -22.85 -5.51
C LYS A 56 9.83 -23.79 -4.38
N ALA A 57 8.94 -24.11 -3.45
CA ALA A 57 9.28 -24.79 -2.20
C ALA A 57 8.18 -25.74 -1.69
N ASN A 58 7.37 -26.31 -2.60
CA ASN A 58 6.29 -27.25 -2.26
C ASN A 58 5.32 -26.75 -1.17
N GLY A 59 5.13 -25.44 -1.05
CA GLY A 59 4.22 -24.83 -0.09
C GLY A 59 4.77 -24.64 1.34
N GLN A 60 6.03 -25.01 1.62
CA GLN A 60 6.66 -24.79 2.92
C GLN A 60 7.30 -23.40 3.00
N ILE A 61 7.02 -22.66 4.08
CA ILE A 61 7.54 -21.32 4.33
C ILE A 61 8.58 -21.38 5.47
N THR A 62 9.85 -21.43 5.09
CA THR A 62 11.02 -21.30 5.97
C THR A 62 11.55 -19.87 5.98
N ASP A 63 12.57 -19.58 6.79
CA ASP A 63 13.27 -18.28 6.79
C ASP A 63 13.81 -17.91 5.40
N ASP A 64 14.57 -18.81 4.78
CA ASP A 64 15.17 -18.61 3.46
C ASP A 64 14.11 -18.37 2.35
N ILE A 65 12.99 -19.08 2.42
CA ILE A 65 11.89 -18.91 1.46
C ILE A 65 11.17 -17.57 1.68
N ALA A 66 10.95 -17.18 2.92
CA ALA A 66 10.37 -15.88 3.25
C ALA A 66 11.29 -14.75 2.80
N ASP A 67 12.58 -14.79 3.12
CA ASP A 67 13.57 -13.78 2.69
C ASP A 67 13.65 -13.70 1.17
N ALA A 68 13.83 -14.83 0.47
CA ALA A 68 13.90 -14.85 -0.99
C ALA A 68 12.63 -14.29 -1.65
N ALA A 69 11.46 -14.70 -1.15
CA ALA A 69 10.19 -14.18 -1.64
C ALA A 69 10.08 -12.66 -1.42
N LEU A 70 10.37 -12.18 -0.21
CA LEU A 70 10.26 -10.77 0.17
C LEU A 70 11.29 -9.88 -0.55
N ASN A 71 12.51 -10.36 -0.78
CA ASN A 71 13.52 -9.69 -1.60
C ASN A 71 13.05 -9.57 -3.04
N MET A 72 12.42 -10.62 -3.58
CA MET A 72 11.79 -10.57 -4.91
C MET A 72 10.63 -9.56 -4.98
N LEU A 73 9.98 -9.22 -3.86
CA LEU A 73 8.91 -8.22 -3.84
C LEU A 73 9.40 -6.77 -3.97
N ASN A 74 10.72 -6.52 -3.98
CA ASN A 74 11.35 -5.21 -4.16
C ASN A 74 10.72 -4.10 -3.30
N VAL A 75 10.79 -4.27 -1.98
CA VAL A 75 10.42 -3.21 -1.04
C VAL A 75 11.55 -2.18 -0.99
N ASP A 76 11.26 -0.92 -1.31
CA ASP A 76 12.27 0.15 -1.34
C ASP A 76 12.63 0.69 0.07
N ALA A 77 13.54 1.68 0.12
CA ALA A 77 14.02 2.29 1.36
C ALA A 77 12.94 3.04 2.16
N ASN A 78 11.86 3.48 1.50
CA ASN A 78 10.69 4.08 2.17
C ASN A 78 9.68 3.03 2.61
N GLY A 79 9.98 1.75 2.38
CA GLY A 79 9.00 0.70 2.48
C GLY A 79 7.90 0.93 1.47
N PHE A 80 8.18 1.04 0.18
CA PHE A 80 7.16 0.89 -0.86
C PHE A 80 7.41 -0.37 -1.63
N ASP A 81 6.36 -1.17 -1.80
CA ASP A 81 6.42 -2.29 -2.72
C ASP A 81 5.91 -1.90 -4.11
N LEU A 82 5.99 -2.85 -5.04
CA LEU A 82 5.55 -2.66 -6.43
C LEU A 82 4.12 -2.10 -6.54
N MET A 83 3.20 -2.46 -5.65
CA MET A 83 1.81 -2.00 -5.74
C MET A 83 1.62 -0.61 -5.16
N ASP A 84 2.35 -0.27 -4.10
CA ASP A 84 2.41 1.11 -3.59
C ASP A 84 2.86 2.04 -4.72
N ARG A 85 3.94 1.67 -5.41
CA ARG A 85 4.47 2.40 -6.56
C ARG A 85 3.46 2.47 -7.72
N LYS A 86 2.85 1.34 -8.12
CA LYS A 86 1.84 1.31 -9.19
C LYS A 86 0.63 2.19 -8.88
N LEU A 87 0.19 2.23 -7.62
CA LEU A 87 -0.92 3.10 -7.22
C LEU A 87 -0.53 4.57 -7.37
N LEU A 88 0.64 4.97 -6.87
CA LEU A 88 1.13 6.34 -7.00
C LEU A 88 1.35 6.73 -8.47
N GLU A 89 1.95 5.85 -9.28
CA GLU A 89 2.12 6.05 -10.72
C GLU A 89 0.77 6.20 -11.43
N ALA A 90 -0.23 5.39 -11.07
CA ALA A 90 -1.57 5.52 -11.62
C ALA A 90 -2.18 6.90 -11.27
N VAL A 91 -2.18 7.29 -10.00
CA VAL A 91 -2.74 8.58 -9.57
C VAL A 91 -2.01 9.75 -10.26
N VAL A 92 -0.68 9.73 -10.31
CA VAL A 92 0.13 10.84 -10.81
C VAL A 92 0.14 10.91 -12.33
N GLN A 93 0.38 9.79 -13.02
CA GLN A 93 0.62 9.78 -14.46
C GLN A 93 -0.63 9.49 -15.29
N LYS A 94 -1.58 8.69 -14.78
CA LYS A 94 -2.82 8.37 -15.52
C LYS A 94 -3.97 9.33 -15.20
N PHE A 95 -3.94 9.95 -14.02
CA PHE A 95 -5.02 10.83 -13.53
C PHE A 95 -4.51 12.22 -13.16
N ASP A 96 -3.31 12.61 -13.61
CA ASP A 96 -2.71 13.94 -13.41
C ASP A 96 -2.68 14.42 -11.94
N GLY A 97 -2.56 13.48 -11.00
CA GLY A 97 -2.57 13.74 -9.57
C GLY A 97 -3.95 13.66 -8.89
N GLY A 98 -5.01 13.35 -9.63
CA GLY A 98 -6.39 13.21 -9.13
C GLY A 98 -7.21 14.50 -9.21
N PRO A 99 -8.44 14.53 -8.62
CA PRO A 99 -9.08 13.47 -7.82
C PRO A 99 -9.58 12.29 -8.64
N VAL A 100 -9.33 11.08 -8.17
CA VAL A 100 -9.75 9.83 -8.84
C VAL A 100 -10.50 8.89 -7.88
N GLY A 101 -11.57 8.26 -8.37
CA GLY A 101 -12.34 7.26 -7.63
C GLY A 101 -11.58 5.95 -7.43
N VAL A 102 -11.85 5.23 -6.34
CA VAL A 102 -11.17 3.96 -6.05
C VAL A 102 -11.46 2.88 -7.08
N GLU A 103 -12.66 2.85 -7.65
CA GLU A 103 -13.01 1.89 -8.71
C GLU A 103 -12.16 2.11 -9.97
N SER A 104 -11.91 3.38 -10.32
CA SER A 104 -11.03 3.72 -11.46
C SER A 104 -9.57 3.37 -11.17
N LEU A 105 -9.12 3.55 -9.93
CA LEU A 105 -7.78 3.12 -9.51
C LEU A 105 -7.64 1.60 -9.56
N ALA A 106 -8.59 0.88 -8.98
CA ALA A 106 -8.69 -0.58 -9.00
C ALA A 106 -8.57 -1.13 -10.43
N ALA A 107 -9.37 -0.60 -11.36
CA ALA A 107 -9.29 -0.96 -12.78
C ALA A 107 -7.94 -0.61 -13.41
N ALA A 108 -7.35 0.54 -13.06
CA ALA A 108 -6.10 1.02 -13.65
C ALA A 108 -4.85 0.22 -13.22
N ILE A 109 -4.86 -0.39 -12.03
CA ILE A 109 -3.74 -1.20 -11.52
C ILE A 109 -4.05 -2.71 -11.48
N GLY A 110 -5.27 -3.11 -11.84
CA GLY A 110 -5.70 -4.52 -11.85
C GLY A 110 -5.86 -5.11 -10.45
N GLU A 111 -6.33 -4.31 -9.49
CA GLU A 111 -6.51 -4.72 -8.09
C GLU A 111 -7.95 -4.58 -7.63
N GLU A 112 -8.29 -5.27 -6.55
CA GLU A 112 -9.58 -5.10 -5.89
C GLU A 112 -9.62 -3.80 -5.08
N ARG A 113 -10.78 -3.13 -5.10
CA ARG A 113 -11.04 -1.93 -4.29
C ARG A 113 -10.64 -2.13 -2.83
N GLY A 114 -11.04 -3.25 -2.22
CA GLY A 114 -10.74 -3.55 -0.82
C GLY A 114 -9.23 -3.56 -0.56
N THR A 115 -8.44 -4.13 -1.46
CA THR A 115 -6.97 -4.10 -1.36
C THR A 115 -6.43 -2.68 -1.34
N ILE A 116 -6.95 -1.79 -2.20
CA ILE A 116 -6.53 -0.39 -2.22
C ILE A 116 -6.89 0.31 -0.91
N GLU A 117 -8.16 0.25 -0.50
CA GLU A 117 -8.66 1.00 0.66
C GLU A 117 -8.10 0.50 2.00
N ASP A 118 -7.94 -0.81 2.13
CA ASP A 118 -7.58 -1.44 3.39
C ASP A 118 -6.09 -1.72 3.54
N VAL A 119 -5.33 -1.77 2.44
CA VAL A 119 -3.94 -2.20 2.45
C VAL A 119 -2.99 -1.14 1.94
N LEU A 120 -3.25 -0.53 0.77
CA LEU A 120 -2.31 0.42 0.16
C LEU A 120 -2.48 1.83 0.74
N GLU A 121 -3.71 2.33 0.74
CA GLU A 121 -4.02 3.70 1.15
C GLU A 121 -3.59 4.06 2.57
N PRO A 122 -3.78 3.22 3.61
CA PRO A 122 -3.47 3.63 4.98
C PRO A 122 -2.02 4.08 5.14
N TYR A 123 -1.07 3.34 4.57
CA TYR A 123 0.34 3.67 4.65
C TYR A 123 0.69 4.89 3.79
N LEU A 124 0.20 4.93 2.55
CA LEU A 124 0.46 6.05 1.63
C LEU A 124 -0.11 7.38 2.14
N ILE A 125 -1.26 7.35 2.82
CA ILE A 125 -1.86 8.52 3.46
C ILE A 125 -1.06 8.93 4.69
N GLN A 126 -0.70 7.97 5.54
CA GLN A 126 0.06 8.25 6.76
C GLN A 126 1.44 8.84 6.45
N GLN A 127 2.13 8.33 5.43
CA GLN A 127 3.42 8.85 4.97
C GLN A 127 3.28 10.12 4.11
N GLY A 128 2.05 10.58 3.87
CA GLY A 128 1.77 11.85 3.21
C GLY A 128 2.00 11.85 1.69
N TYR A 129 1.88 10.70 1.02
CA TYR A 129 1.98 10.55 -0.44
C TYR A 129 0.61 10.61 -1.13
N LEU A 130 -0.44 10.18 -0.43
CA LEU A 130 -1.81 10.17 -0.93
C LEU A 130 -2.74 10.92 0.02
N MET A 131 -3.78 11.54 -0.52
CA MET A 131 -4.82 12.22 0.25
C MET A 131 -6.20 11.74 -0.19
N ARG A 132 -7.09 11.48 0.78
CA ARG A 132 -8.52 11.27 0.51
C ARG A 132 -9.24 12.61 0.51
N THR A 133 -10.09 12.82 -0.49
CA THR A 133 -11.02 13.95 -0.60
C THR A 133 -12.44 13.41 -0.84
N PRO A 134 -13.50 14.23 -0.66
CA PRO A 134 -14.85 13.83 -1.02
C PRO A 134 -15.01 13.43 -2.50
N ARG A 135 -14.15 13.96 -3.38
CA ARG A 135 -14.18 13.71 -4.83
C ARG A 135 -13.32 12.52 -5.27
N GLY A 136 -12.52 11.95 -4.37
CA GLY A 136 -11.60 10.85 -4.68
C GLY A 136 -10.22 11.02 -4.05
N ARG A 137 -9.26 10.25 -4.56
CA ARG A 137 -7.87 10.22 -4.09
C ARG A 137 -7.03 11.19 -4.90
N MET A 138 -6.13 11.91 -4.23
CA MET A 138 -5.19 12.84 -4.86
C MET A 138 -3.76 12.54 -4.42
N ALA A 139 -2.82 12.68 -5.34
CA ALA A 139 -1.40 12.62 -5.04
C ALA A 139 -0.95 13.93 -4.37
N THR A 140 -0.14 13.81 -3.32
CA THR A 140 0.52 14.97 -2.74
C THR A 140 1.80 15.28 -3.50
N SER A 141 2.40 16.44 -3.24
CA SER A 141 3.72 16.81 -3.79
C SER A 141 4.81 15.76 -3.51
N ASN A 142 4.73 15.03 -2.39
CA ASN A 142 5.68 13.97 -2.06
C ASN A 142 5.61 12.80 -3.04
N ALA A 143 4.42 12.45 -3.54
CA ALA A 143 4.27 11.39 -4.55
C ALA A 143 4.93 11.76 -5.87
N TRP A 144 4.80 13.01 -6.31
CA TRP A 144 5.50 13.49 -7.51
C TRP A 144 7.02 13.39 -7.34
N LEU A 145 7.54 13.91 -6.23
CA LEU A 145 8.97 13.89 -5.93
C LEU A 145 9.52 12.47 -5.80
N TYR A 146 8.80 11.57 -5.16
CA TYR A 146 9.18 10.17 -5.04
C TYR A 146 9.27 9.45 -6.39
N LEU A 147 8.39 9.79 -7.34
CA LEU A 147 8.45 9.29 -8.70
C LEU A 147 9.50 10.00 -9.57
N GLY A 148 10.28 10.93 -9.01
CA GLY A 148 11.27 11.73 -9.74
C GLY A 148 10.65 12.80 -10.64
N LEU A 149 9.40 13.18 -10.39
CA LEU A 149 8.64 14.15 -11.19
C LEU A 149 8.54 15.51 -10.48
N LYS A 150 8.36 16.57 -11.27
CA LYS A 150 8.11 17.91 -10.75
C LYS A 150 6.68 18.00 -10.24
N ALA A 151 6.52 18.34 -8.96
CA ALA A 151 5.19 18.55 -8.40
C ALA A 151 4.49 19.77 -9.06
N PRO A 152 3.17 19.70 -9.34
CA PRO A 152 2.41 20.84 -9.80
C PRO A 152 2.39 21.94 -8.73
N ASN A 153 2.47 23.21 -9.16
CA ASN A 153 2.40 24.35 -8.27
C ASN A 153 0.99 24.42 -7.65
N ARG A 154 0.88 24.19 -6.33
CA ARG A 154 -0.40 24.17 -5.60
C ARG A 154 -1.13 25.53 -5.56
N LEU A 155 -0.52 26.59 -6.07
CA LEU A 155 -1.07 27.95 -6.03
C LEU A 155 -2.31 28.17 -6.93
N GLU A 156 -2.69 27.21 -7.78
CA GLU A 156 -3.81 27.38 -8.73
C GLU A 156 -5.11 26.65 -8.34
N SER A 157 -5.11 25.73 -7.36
CA SER A 157 -6.27 24.84 -7.11
C SER A 157 -7.08 25.15 -5.85
N VAL A 158 -6.84 26.28 -5.19
CA VAL A 158 -7.69 26.77 -4.10
C VAL A 158 -8.37 28.06 -4.54
N GLN A 159 -9.38 27.96 -5.40
CA GLN A 159 -10.41 29.01 -5.47
C GLN A 159 -11.43 28.69 -4.37
N PRO A 160 -11.55 29.50 -3.31
CA PRO A 160 -12.76 29.49 -2.51
C PRO A 160 -13.88 30.05 -3.39
N GLU A 161 -14.91 29.24 -3.64
CA GLU A 161 -16.21 29.70 -4.11
C GLU A 161 -16.79 30.65 -3.04
N LEU A 162 -16.43 31.92 -3.12
CA LEU A 162 -17.05 33.01 -2.38
C LEU A 162 -17.52 34.04 -3.39
N GLN A 163 -18.67 33.77 -3.99
CA GLN A 163 -19.50 34.78 -4.65
C GLN A 163 -20.96 34.36 -4.52
N GLY A 164 -21.76 35.20 -3.86
CA GLY A 164 -23.21 35.03 -3.82
C GLY A 164 -23.91 35.50 -2.55
N LEU A 165 -23.53 36.64 -1.96
CA LEU A 165 -24.49 37.48 -1.26
C LEU A 165 -24.25 38.91 -1.74
N ASP A 166 -24.96 39.26 -2.81
CA ASP A 166 -25.13 40.64 -3.25
C ASP A 166 -25.80 41.43 -2.12
N GLU A 167 -25.13 42.50 -1.71
CA GLU A 167 -25.74 43.63 -1.04
C GLU A 167 -26.33 44.60 -2.07
N GLY A 168 -27.51 45.15 -1.76
CA GLY A 168 -28.13 46.30 -2.44
C GLY A 168 -29.47 45.94 -3.07
N GLY A 169 -30.57 46.66 -2.84
CA GLY A 169 -30.83 47.89 -2.10
C GLY A 169 -32.32 48.21 -2.25
#